data_AF-A0A2G8LFK6-F1
#
_entry.id   AF-A0A2G8LFK6-F1
#
_cell.length_a   1.000
_cell.length_b   1.000
_cell.length_c   1.000
_cell.angle_alpha   90.00
_cell.angle_beta   90.00
_cell.angle_gamma   90.00
#
_symmetry.space_group_name_H-M   'P 1'
#
loop_
_entity.id
_entity.type
_entity.pdbx_description
1 polymer ?
#
loop_
_entity_poly.entity_id
_entity_poly.type
_entity_poly.pdbx_seq_one_letter_code
_entity_poly.pdbx_strand_id
1 'polypeptide(L)'
;MKLYKCGFLIENSACLGALCRTAVQGNKPSFHKPRSEHVFQEQGANGPLYLAASESSSSSWKPLVLFIPLRLGLNEINNVYINRLTNCFKLPQSLGVIGGKPNHAHYFIGVHDKNLVFLDPHTTQPTVDFDQWGHIADESYHCASVSTMLISSLDPSIALGFYCRTEAEFEDWCHRIQCVISEKEFSPMFEVTETRPIHWPPFHESGETEESFEITEFDYPREDEDSDGFEHV
;
A
#
# COMPACT_ATOMS: atom_id res chain seq x y z
N MET A 1 13.50 -2.19 -1.13
CA MET A 1 12.60 -2.90 -2.08
C MET A 1 11.44 -2.01 -2.47
N LYS A 2 10.96 -2.08 -3.71
CA LYS A 2 9.90 -1.20 -4.25
C LYS A 2 8.84 -2.10 -4.91
N LEU A 3 7.54 -1.92 -4.64
CA LEU A 3 6.54 -2.66 -5.42
C LEU A 3 6.39 -2.07 -6.82
N TYR A 4 6.19 -2.93 -7.81
CA TYR A 4 5.93 -2.54 -9.19
C TYR A 4 4.73 -3.34 -9.74
N LYS A 5 3.57 -2.69 -9.88
CA LYS A 5 2.48 -3.14 -10.78
C LYS A 5 1.63 -1.92 -11.17
N CYS A 6 1.22 -1.82 -12.44
CA CYS A 6 0.36 -0.75 -12.99
C CYS A 6 0.61 0.67 -12.41
N GLY A 7 1.69 1.32 -12.84
CA GLY A 7 1.82 2.78 -12.73
C GLY A 7 2.24 3.37 -11.38
N PHE A 8 2.21 2.63 -10.28
CA PHE A 8 2.66 3.16 -8.98
C PHE A 8 4.05 2.64 -8.60
N LEU A 9 4.95 3.59 -8.35
CA LEU A 9 6.26 3.37 -7.74
C LEU A 9 6.15 3.88 -6.29
N ILE A 10 6.29 3.00 -5.31
CA ILE A 10 6.46 3.45 -3.93
C ILE A 10 7.94 3.73 -3.73
N GLU A 11 8.36 4.95 -4.02
CA GLU A 11 9.68 5.44 -3.62
C GLU A 11 9.56 6.22 -2.31
N ASN A 12 9.85 5.57 -1.18
CA ASN A 12 10.23 6.34 0.02
C ASN A 12 11.70 6.72 -0.17
N SER A 13 11.91 8.02 -0.46
CA SER A 13 13.13 8.68 -0.98
C SER A 13 14.33 8.70 -0.02
N ALA A 14 14.64 7.61 0.69
CA ALA A 14 15.79 7.58 1.59
C ALA A 14 16.71 6.36 1.47
N CYS A 15 16.29 5.27 0.82
CA CYS A 15 17.06 4.01 0.84
C CYS A 15 18.02 3.84 -0.37
N LEU A 16 18.03 4.77 -1.33
CA LEU A 16 18.90 4.67 -2.51
C LEU A 16 20.35 5.14 -2.27
N GLY A 17 20.64 5.77 -1.12
CA GLY A 17 21.95 6.37 -0.86
C GLY A 17 23.05 5.41 -0.37
N ALA A 18 22.71 4.23 0.14
CA ALA A 18 23.66 3.44 0.95
C ALA A 18 24.14 2.11 0.35
N LEU A 19 23.56 1.61 -0.75
CA LEU A 19 23.89 0.28 -1.29
C LEU A 19 24.52 0.28 -2.68
N CYS A 20 24.73 1.45 -3.30
CA CYS A 20 25.36 1.56 -4.62
C CYS A 20 26.72 2.28 -4.57
N ARG A 21 27.64 1.82 -3.72
CA ARG A 21 29.09 2.12 -3.85
C ARG A 21 29.91 0.99 -3.22
N THR A 22 30.05 -0.13 -3.92
CA THR A 22 31.32 -0.83 -4.21
C THR A 22 31.07 -2.27 -4.66
N ALA A 23 30.98 -2.44 -5.97
CA ALA A 23 31.47 -3.64 -6.63
C ALA A 23 31.86 -3.23 -8.04
N VAL A 24 33.17 -3.16 -8.32
CA VAL A 24 33.84 -3.68 -9.52
C VAL A 24 35.30 -3.22 -9.53
N GLN A 25 36.15 -4.23 -9.70
CA GLN A 25 37.56 -4.25 -10.13
C GLN A 25 38.66 -3.99 -9.11
N GLY A 26 39.41 -5.08 -8.89
CA GLY A 26 40.64 -5.10 -8.15
C GLY A 26 41.79 -4.40 -8.87
N ASN A 27 42.65 -3.81 -8.06
CA ASN A 27 44.07 -3.71 -8.31
C ASN A 27 44.75 -3.54 -6.94
N LYS A 28 45.78 -4.34 -6.64
CA LYS A 28 46.67 -4.07 -5.50
C LYS A 28 47.49 -2.81 -5.82
N PRO A 29 47.72 -1.94 -4.84
CA PRO A 29 49.10 -1.73 -4.45
C PRO A 29 49.32 -1.65 -2.93
N SER A 30 50.60 -1.76 -2.63
CA SER A 30 51.31 -1.99 -1.38
C SER A 30 51.50 -0.77 -0.46
N PHE A 31 51.72 -1.08 0.83
CA PHE A 31 52.56 -0.37 1.83
C PHE A 31 52.35 1.14 2.06
N HIS A 32 51.92 1.53 3.27
CA HIS A 32 52.79 1.99 4.36
C HIS A 32 51.96 2.42 5.59
N LYS A 33 52.45 2.09 6.79
CA LYS A 33 52.01 2.64 8.08
C LYS A 33 52.98 3.73 8.53
N PRO A 34 52.49 4.85 9.07
CA PRO A 34 53.06 5.46 10.28
C PRO A 34 51.91 5.86 11.26
N ARG A 35 51.87 5.70 12.58
CA ARG A 35 52.77 6.01 13.73
C ARG A 35 53.34 7.44 13.59
N SER A 36 53.02 8.44 14.40
CA SER A 36 53.01 8.54 15.86
C SER A 36 52.34 9.84 16.32
N GLU A 37 52.03 9.89 17.61
CA GLU A 37 51.71 11.04 18.46
C GLU A 37 52.56 12.29 18.18
N HIS A 38 51.98 13.49 18.35
CA HIS A 38 52.66 14.64 18.94
C HIS A 38 51.63 15.65 19.52
N VAL A 39 51.80 15.90 20.81
CA VAL A 39 51.21 16.98 21.64
C VAL A 39 51.85 18.32 21.28
N PHE A 40 51.10 19.42 21.22
CA PHE A 40 51.54 20.75 21.71
C PHE A 40 50.36 21.73 21.88
N GLN A 41 50.55 22.63 22.86
CA GLN A 41 49.62 23.56 23.51
C GLN A 41 49.35 24.89 22.76
N GLU A 42 48.12 25.37 22.94
CA GLU A 42 47.60 26.73 23.22
C GLU A 42 47.94 28.02 22.43
N GLN A 43 46.85 28.81 22.29
CA GLN A 43 46.69 30.28 22.20
C GLN A 43 46.49 30.95 20.82
N GLY A 44 45.33 31.60 20.66
CA GLY A 44 45.10 32.65 19.65
C GLY A 44 43.63 32.76 19.19
N ALA A 45 43.02 33.91 19.45
CA ALA A 45 41.60 34.23 19.28
C ALA A 45 41.09 34.36 17.83
N ASN A 46 39.77 34.15 17.69
CA ASN A 46 38.77 34.82 16.81
C ASN A 46 38.01 33.92 15.82
N GLY A 47 36.71 33.77 16.09
CA GLY A 47 35.69 33.33 15.13
C GLY A 47 34.83 32.18 15.67
N PRO A 48 33.48 32.28 15.70
CA PRO A 48 32.67 31.10 15.88
C PRO A 48 32.81 30.25 14.62
N LEU A 49 33.64 29.21 14.69
CA LEU A 49 33.59 28.12 13.73
C LEU A 49 32.23 27.45 13.91
N TYR A 50 31.34 27.73 12.97
CA TYR A 50 30.13 26.97 12.75
C TYR A 50 30.56 25.51 12.60
N LEU A 51 30.41 24.74 13.69
CA LEU A 51 30.50 23.30 13.63
C LEU A 51 29.38 22.91 12.67
N ALA A 52 29.74 22.60 11.43
CA ALA A 52 28.85 21.94 10.51
C ALA A 52 28.47 20.64 11.21
N ALA A 53 27.30 20.66 11.86
CA ALA A 53 26.63 19.46 12.29
C ALA A 53 26.57 18.61 11.03
N SER A 54 27.25 17.46 11.06
CA SER A 54 26.99 16.41 10.09
C SER A 54 25.49 16.20 10.14
N GLU A 55 24.77 16.59 9.09
CA GLU A 55 23.42 16.14 8.85
C GLU A 55 23.52 14.62 8.77
N SER A 56 23.36 13.94 9.91
CA SER A 56 22.90 12.58 9.92
C SER A 56 21.53 12.67 9.26
N SER A 57 21.48 12.39 7.95
CA SER A 57 20.26 12.28 7.18
C SER A 57 19.42 11.19 7.82
N SER A 58 18.66 11.53 8.86
CA SER A 58 17.64 10.64 9.41
C SER A 58 16.64 10.48 8.29
N SER A 59 16.66 9.32 7.63
CA SER A 59 15.63 8.94 6.69
C SER A 59 14.28 9.08 7.39
N SER A 60 13.52 10.12 7.04
CA SER A 60 12.18 10.29 7.60
C SER A 60 11.23 9.41 6.80
N TRP A 61 11.08 8.17 7.26
CA TRP A 61 10.06 7.28 6.72
C TRP A 61 8.68 7.92 6.86
N LYS A 62 7.94 8.02 5.75
CA LYS A 62 6.52 8.37 5.77
C LYS A 62 5.70 7.09 5.93
N PRO A 63 4.77 7.00 6.91
CA PRO A 63 3.86 5.88 7.02
C PRO A 63 3.21 5.55 5.67
N LEU A 64 3.27 4.28 5.28
CA LEU A 64 2.84 3.81 3.98
C LEU A 64 1.48 3.13 4.08
N VAL A 65 0.52 3.62 3.29
CA VAL A 65 -0.69 2.87 2.94
C VAL A 65 -0.50 2.38 1.51
N LEU A 66 -0.50 1.06 1.33
CA LEU A 66 -0.29 0.40 0.05
C LEU A 66 -1.57 -0.28 -0.40
N PHE A 67 -2.11 0.16 -1.54
CA PHE A 67 -3.20 -0.52 -2.23
C PHE A 67 -2.70 -1.24 -3.47
N ILE A 68 -3.07 -2.50 -3.63
CA ILE A 68 -2.72 -3.34 -4.79
C ILE A 68 -4.01 -3.76 -5.49
N PRO A 69 -4.42 -3.08 -6.57
CA PRO A 69 -5.54 -3.49 -7.40
C PRO A 69 -5.25 -4.80 -8.12
N LEU A 70 -6.21 -5.72 -8.11
CA LEU A 70 -6.10 -7.06 -8.68
C LEU A 70 -7.38 -7.46 -9.42
N ARG A 71 -7.21 -8.25 -10.47
CA ARG A 71 -8.27 -9.02 -11.11
C ARG A 71 -7.95 -10.51 -10.97
N LEU A 72 -8.66 -11.22 -10.10
CA LEU A 72 -8.38 -12.62 -9.72
C LEU A 72 -9.17 -13.66 -10.52
N GLY A 73 -9.83 -13.23 -11.60
CA GLY A 73 -10.63 -14.09 -12.49
C GLY A 73 -11.45 -13.28 -13.49
N LEU A 74 -12.19 -13.98 -14.35
CA LEU A 74 -13.03 -13.33 -15.36
C LEU A 74 -14.38 -12.92 -14.77
N ASN A 75 -15.17 -13.88 -14.27
CA ASN A 75 -16.48 -13.62 -13.66
C ASN A 75 -16.49 -13.92 -12.16
N GLU A 76 -15.69 -14.91 -11.75
CA GLU A 76 -15.57 -15.41 -10.38
C GLU A 76 -14.09 -15.50 -10.03
N ILE A 77 -13.76 -15.49 -8.74
CA ILE A 77 -12.39 -15.71 -8.28
C ILE A 77 -11.91 -17.11 -8.65
N ASN A 78 -10.69 -17.21 -9.20
CA ASN A 78 -10.08 -18.51 -9.42
C ASN A 78 -9.63 -19.13 -8.08
N ASN A 79 -10.02 -20.38 -7.83
CA ASN A 79 -9.72 -21.13 -6.60
C ASN A 79 -8.22 -21.16 -6.24
N VAL A 80 -7.33 -21.08 -7.24
CA VAL A 80 -5.87 -21.04 -7.02
C VAL A 80 -5.41 -19.82 -6.20
N TYR A 81 -6.23 -18.76 -6.11
CA TYR A 81 -5.91 -17.55 -5.36
C TYR A 81 -6.52 -17.53 -3.95
N ILE A 82 -7.48 -18.40 -3.64
CA ILE A 82 -8.23 -18.37 -2.37
C ILE A 82 -7.31 -18.48 -1.16
N ASN A 83 -6.37 -19.43 -1.18
CA ASN A 83 -5.44 -19.62 -0.07
C ASN A 83 -4.51 -18.41 0.13
N ARG A 84 -4.00 -17.85 -0.98
CA ARG A 84 -3.11 -16.69 -0.95
C ARG A 84 -3.83 -15.43 -0.46
N LEU A 85 -5.05 -15.21 -0.95
CA LEU A 85 -5.92 -14.12 -0.49
C LEU A 85 -6.21 -14.26 1.01
N THR A 86 -6.54 -15.46 1.47
CA THR A 86 -6.75 -15.76 2.89
C THR A 86 -5.49 -15.47 3.72
N ASN A 87 -4.31 -15.80 3.21
CA ASN A 87 -3.05 -15.53 3.90
C ASN A 87 -2.68 -14.04 3.94
N CYS A 88 -3.17 -13.21 3.01
CA CYS A 88 -3.00 -11.75 3.09
C CYS A 88 -3.71 -11.14 4.31
N PHE A 89 -4.84 -11.69 4.76
CA PHE A 89 -5.53 -11.24 5.98
C PHE A 89 -4.75 -11.57 7.27
N LYS A 90 -3.81 -12.52 7.21
CA LYS A 90 -3.01 -12.95 8.37
C LYS A 90 -1.77 -12.08 8.60
N LEU A 91 -1.47 -11.17 7.67
CA LEU A 91 -0.32 -10.29 7.80
C LEU A 91 -0.60 -9.19 8.85
N PRO A 92 0.34 -8.88 9.74
CA PRO A 92 0.17 -7.79 10.72
C PRO A 92 -0.16 -6.44 10.09
N GLN A 93 0.31 -6.22 8.87
CA GLN A 93 0.11 -5.00 8.09
C GLN A 93 -1.23 -4.98 7.36
N SER A 94 -2.03 -6.05 7.39
CA SER A 94 -3.26 -6.14 6.59
C SER A 94 -4.26 -5.07 6.98
N LEU A 95 -4.69 -4.27 6.00
CA LEU A 95 -5.87 -3.43 6.07
C LEU A 95 -7.06 -4.13 5.42
N GLY A 96 -7.01 -5.44 5.19
CA GLY A 96 -8.08 -6.16 4.51
C GLY A 96 -8.15 -5.89 3.00
N VAL A 97 -9.36 -5.99 2.46
CA VAL A 97 -9.63 -5.97 1.02
C VAL A 97 -10.86 -5.13 0.74
N ILE A 98 -10.81 -4.28 -0.27
CA ILE A 98 -11.99 -3.61 -0.83
C ILE A 98 -12.33 -4.22 -2.18
N GLY A 99 -13.61 -4.37 -2.49
CA GLY A 99 -14.06 -4.93 -3.75
C GLY A 99 -15.56 -5.14 -3.75
N GLY A 100 -16.06 -5.83 -4.78
CA GLY A 100 -17.49 -6.09 -4.96
C GLY A 100 -17.96 -5.74 -6.36
N LYS A 101 -19.25 -5.99 -6.60
CA LYS A 101 -19.89 -5.68 -7.89
C LYS A 101 -20.27 -4.20 -7.94
N PRO A 102 -20.56 -3.65 -9.13
CA PRO A 102 -21.20 -2.33 -9.23
C PRO A 102 -22.40 -2.24 -8.28
N ASN A 103 -22.48 -1.15 -7.51
CA ASN A 103 -23.50 -0.89 -6.47
C ASN A 103 -23.56 -1.90 -5.31
N HIS A 104 -22.56 -2.78 -5.18
CA HIS A 104 -22.45 -3.80 -4.13
C HIS A 104 -21.00 -3.94 -3.65
N ALA A 105 -20.39 -2.82 -3.25
CA ALA A 105 -19.02 -2.78 -2.72
C ALA A 105 -18.98 -3.08 -1.22
N HIS A 106 -18.01 -3.87 -0.78
CA HIS A 106 -17.82 -4.23 0.62
C HIS A 106 -16.38 -4.02 1.05
N TYR A 107 -16.21 -3.79 2.35
CA TYR A 107 -14.89 -3.76 2.99
C TYR A 107 -14.67 -5.05 3.78
N PHE A 108 -13.87 -5.96 3.23
CA PHE A 108 -13.55 -7.25 3.83
C PHE A 108 -12.41 -7.08 4.83
N ILE A 109 -12.63 -7.50 6.07
CA ILE A 109 -11.71 -7.30 7.20
C ILE A 109 -11.06 -8.60 7.70
N GLY A 110 -11.53 -9.75 7.24
CA GLY A 110 -10.99 -11.03 7.67
C GLY A 110 -11.64 -12.23 7.00
N VAL A 111 -11.21 -13.42 7.40
CA VAL A 111 -11.74 -14.70 6.93
C VAL A 111 -11.94 -15.63 8.12
N HIS A 112 -13.09 -16.30 8.16
CA HIS A 112 -13.37 -17.40 9.05
C HIS A 112 -13.81 -18.63 8.24
N ASP A 113 -13.05 -19.72 8.33
CA ASP A 113 -13.16 -20.89 7.45
C ASP A 113 -13.06 -20.54 5.97
N LYS A 114 -14.20 -20.51 5.26
CA LYS A 114 -14.33 -20.14 3.85
C LYS A 114 -15.15 -18.86 3.66
N ASN A 115 -15.52 -18.20 4.76
CA ASN A 115 -16.34 -17.00 4.73
C ASN A 115 -15.48 -15.78 4.95
N LEU A 116 -15.59 -14.82 4.05
CA LEU A 116 -15.11 -13.47 4.28
C LEU A 116 -16.01 -12.79 5.29
N VAL A 117 -15.40 -12.04 6.20
CA VAL A 117 -16.07 -11.14 7.14
C VAL A 117 -15.94 -9.72 6.59
N PHE A 118 -17.05 -8.97 6.51
CA PHE A 118 -17.04 -7.65 5.89
C PHE A 118 -17.97 -6.63 6.56
N LEU A 119 -17.68 -5.37 6.27
CA LEU A 119 -18.52 -4.20 6.56
C LEU A 119 -19.24 -3.78 5.28
N ASP A 120 -20.53 -3.50 5.41
CA ASP A 120 -21.44 -3.21 4.31
C ASP A 120 -21.89 -1.74 4.37
N PRO A 121 -21.54 -0.89 3.38
CA PRO A 121 -21.92 0.52 3.36
C PRO A 121 -23.35 0.77 2.85
N HIS A 122 -24.10 -0.24 2.38
CA HIS A 122 -25.40 -0.02 1.69
C HIS A 122 -26.58 0.21 2.66
N THR A 123 -26.34 0.98 3.73
CA THR A 123 -27.40 1.49 4.63
C THR A 123 -27.29 3.00 4.69
N THR A 124 -28.32 3.69 4.19
CA THR A 124 -28.42 5.14 4.30
C THR A 124 -28.71 5.54 5.74
N GLN A 125 -27.91 6.44 6.30
CA GLN A 125 -28.06 6.96 7.66
C GLN A 125 -28.21 8.49 7.64
N PRO A 126 -28.86 9.10 8.64
CA PRO A 126 -28.86 10.56 8.80
C PRO A 126 -27.43 11.09 8.97
N THR A 127 -27.17 12.29 8.44
CA THR A 127 -25.89 12.97 8.64
C THR A 127 -25.71 13.34 10.12
N VAL A 128 -24.53 13.07 10.67
CA VAL A 128 -24.15 13.52 12.02
C VAL A 128 -23.75 14.99 11.97
N ASP A 129 -24.25 15.77 12.93
CA ASP A 129 -23.91 17.18 13.12
C ASP A 129 -22.51 17.31 13.75
N PHE A 130 -21.61 18.01 13.06
CA PHE A 130 -20.23 18.25 13.51
C PHE A 130 -20.01 19.61 14.17
N ASP A 131 -21.04 20.46 14.23
CA ASP A 131 -20.91 21.83 14.76
C ASP A 131 -20.70 21.84 16.29
N GLN A 132 -21.00 20.72 16.96
CA GLN A 132 -20.81 20.54 18.40
C GLN A 132 -19.41 19.96 18.70
N TRP A 133 -18.39 20.78 18.50
CA TRP A 133 -17.00 20.41 18.76
C TRP A 133 -16.81 19.92 20.21
N GLY A 134 -16.42 18.65 20.38
CA GLY A 134 -16.16 18.02 21.68
C GLY A 134 -17.14 16.92 22.09
N HIS A 135 -18.26 16.75 21.38
CA HIS A 135 -19.18 15.63 21.61
C HIS A 135 -19.82 15.14 20.30
N ILE A 136 -19.02 14.48 19.47
CA ILE A 136 -19.50 13.84 18.23
C ILE A 136 -20.16 12.51 18.62
N ALA A 137 -21.45 12.36 18.32
CA ALA A 137 -22.16 11.09 18.43
C ALA A 137 -21.63 10.14 17.34
N ASP A 138 -20.80 9.16 17.73
CA ASP A 138 -20.09 8.28 16.79
C ASP A 138 -20.75 6.92 16.58
N GLU A 139 -21.89 6.67 17.23
CA GLU A 139 -22.53 5.35 17.28
C GLU A 139 -22.88 4.81 15.88
N SER A 140 -23.26 5.68 14.95
CA SER A 140 -23.57 5.35 13.55
C SER A 140 -22.36 4.89 12.72
N TYR A 141 -21.13 5.15 13.20
CA TYR A 141 -19.88 4.78 12.53
C TYR A 141 -19.31 3.45 13.04
N HIS A 142 -19.94 2.83 14.04
CA HIS A 142 -19.57 1.53 14.56
C HIS A 142 -20.59 0.47 14.14
N CYS A 143 -20.15 -0.53 13.37
CA CYS A 143 -21.02 -1.61 12.96
C CYS A 143 -21.17 -2.65 14.09
N ALA A 144 -22.38 -2.78 14.64
CA ALA A 144 -22.67 -3.75 15.70
C ALA A 144 -22.88 -5.18 15.17
N SER A 145 -23.12 -5.34 13.87
CA SER A 145 -23.39 -6.63 13.24
C SER A 145 -22.25 -7.06 12.32
N VAL A 146 -21.95 -8.35 12.31
CA VAL A 146 -20.94 -8.94 11.43
C VAL A 146 -21.63 -9.58 10.24
N SER A 147 -21.27 -9.15 9.03
CA SER A 147 -21.74 -9.77 7.77
C SER A 147 -20.70 -10.73 7.22
N THR A 148 -21.17 -11.82 6.61
CA THR A 148 -20.29 -12.87 6.05
C THR A 148 -20.76 -13.36 4.70
N MET A 149 -19.82 -13.74 3.82
CA MET A 149 -20.11 -14.37 2.53
C MET A 149 -19.02 -15.37 2.15
N LEU A 150 -19.33 -16.36 1.31
CA LEU A 150 -18.31 -17.28 0.81
C LEU A 150 -17.25 -16.52 0.00
N ILE A 151 -15.97 -16.85 0.22
CA ILE A 151 -14.85 -16.27 -0.53
C ILE A 151 -14.96 -16.54 -2.03
N SER A 152 -15.58 -17.66 -2.43
CA SER A 152 -15.85 -17.98 -3.84
C SER A 152 -16.88 -17.06 -4.49
N SER A 153 -17.71 -16.37 -3.71
CA SER A 153 -18.71 -15.42 -4.20
C SER A 153 -18.17 -13.99 -4.36
N LEU A 154 -16.90 -13.77 -3.99
CA LEU A 154 -16.22 -12.48 -4.12
C LEU A 154 -16.06 -12.11 -5.61
N ASP A 155 -16.37 -10.86 -5.95
CA ASP A 155 -16.08 -10.33 -7.28
C ASP A 155 -14.55 -10.39 -7.54
N PRO A 156 -14.08 -10.84 -8.71
CA PRO A 156 -12.66 -10.94 -8.96
C PRO A 156 -11.93 -9.59 -9.00
N SER A 157 -12.63 -8.46 -9.10
CA SER A 157 -12.08 -7.10 -9.00
C SER A 157 -11.94 -6.66 -7.54
N ILE A 158 -10.70 -6.57 -7.05
CA ILE A 158 -10.43 -6.19 -5.67
C ILE A 158 -9.22 -5.28 -5.57
N ALA A 159 -9.02 -4.65 -4.40
CA ALA A 159 -7.74 -4.09 -4.00
C ALA A 159 -7.36 -4.58 -2.60
N LEU A 160 -6.13 -5.10 -2.47
CA LEU A 160 -5.54 -5.44 -1.17
C LEU A 160 -5.01 -4.17 -0.50
N GLY A 161 -5.25 -3.99 0.79
CA GLY A 161 -4.71 -2.89 1.57
C GLY A 161 -3.65 -3.36 2.57
N PHE A 162 -2.55 -2.61 2.68
CA PHE A 162 -1.53 -2.82 3.71
C PHE A 162 -1.08 -1.49 4.33
N TYR A 163 -0.83 -1.49 5.63
CA TYR A 163 -0.28 -0.35 6.36
C TYR A 163 1.07 -0.68 6.98
N CYS A 164 2.09 0.12 6.66
CA CYS A 164 3.43 0.01 7.22
C CYS A 164 3.80 1.35 7.83
N ARG A 165 3.71 1.47 9.16
CA ARG A 165 4.00 2.72 9.86
C ARG A 165 5.48 3.08 9.84
N THR A 166 6.35 2.07 9.82
CA THR A 166 7.81 2.24 9.81
C THR A 166 8.44 1.50 8.64
N GLU A 167 9.67 1.86 8.30
CA GLU A 167 10.46 1.16 7.26
C GLU A 167 10.64 -0.32 7.62
N ALA A 168 10.91 -0.63 8.90
CA ALA A 168 11.03 -2.00 9.39
C ALA A 168 9.73 -2.81 9.22
N GLU A 169 8.56 -2.19 9.41
CA GLU A 169 7.26 -2.86 9.15
C GLU A 169 7.06 -3.16 7.66
N PHE A 170 7.56 -2.30 6.77
CA PHE A 170 7.53 -2.53 5.32
C PHE A 170 8.52 -3.63 4.88
N GLU A 171 9.70 -3.68 5.48
CA GLU A 171 10.65 -4.77 5.27
C GLU A 171 10.07 -6.11 5.74
N ASP A 172 9.48 -6.16 6.94
CA ASP A 172 8.79 -7.36 7.45
C ASP A 172 7.64 -7.79 6.51
N TRP A 173 6.86 -6.83 6.00
CA TRP A 173 5.83 -7.10 4.99
C TRP A 173 6.44 -7.72 3.72
N CYS A 174 7.54 -7.19 3.19
CA CYS A 174 8.23 -7.72 2.00
C CYS A 174 8.65 -9.19 2.21
N HIS A 175 9.19 -9.53 3.37
CA HIS A 175 9.60 -10.91 3.68
C HIS A 175 8.40 -11.86 3.75
N ARG A 176 7.33 -11.46 4.46
CA ARG A 176 6.14 -12.30 4.63
C ARG A 176 5.37 -12.48 3.34
N ILE A 177 5.19 -11.40 2.57
CA ILE A 177 4.38 -11.44 1.35
C ILE A 177 5.03 -12.33 0.28
N GLN A 178 6.37 -12.38 0.23
CA GLN A 178 7.08 -13.30 -0.66
C GLN A 178 6.72 -14.76 -0.37
N CYS A 179 6.56 -15.14 0.90
CA CYS A 179 6.10 -16.48 1.27
C CYS A 179 4.66 -16.74 0.81
N VAL A 180 3.77 -15.73 0.89
CA VAL A 180 2.37 -15.83 0.46
C VAL A 180 2.25 -16.00 -1.07
N ILE A 181 3.06 -15.28 -1.85
CA ILE A 181 2.99 -15.31 -3.32
C ILE A 181 3.74 -16.49 -3.95
N SER A 182 4.75 -17.05 -3.27
CA SER A 182 5.67 -18.06 -3.82
C SER A 182 5.17 -19.51 -3.72
N GLU A 183 3.91 -19.74 -3.37
CA GLU A 183 3.31 -21.09 -3.36
C GLU A 183 3.38 -21.71 -4.77
N LYS A 184 4.10 -22.83 -4.91
CA LYS A 184 4.80 -23.29 -6.13
C LYS A 184 3.94 -23.76 -7.31
N GLU A 185 2.62 -23.82 -7.18
CA GLU A 185 1.79 -24.50 -8.17
C GLU A 185 1.12 -23.57 -9.21
N PHE A 186 1.07 -22.25 -8.95
CA PHE A 186 0.30 -21.33 -9.81
C PHE A 186 0.93 -19.94 -9.94
N SER A 187 0.55 -19.21 -11.00
CA SER A 187 0.90 -17.79 -11.18
C SER A 187 0.57 -16.98 -9.90
N PRO A 188 1.45 -16.09 -9.42
CA PRO A 188 1.20 -15.29 -8.23
C PRO A 188 0.09 -14.24 -8.47
N MET A 189 -0.52 -13.71 -7.41
CA MET A 189 -1.51 -12.62 -7.52
C MET A 189 -0.85 -11.31 -8.02
N PHE A 190 0.37 -11.06 -7.56
CA PHE A 190 1.23 -9.94 -7.92
C PHE A 190 2.69 -10.28 -7.63
N GLU A 191 3.60 -9.44 -8.10
CA GLU A 191 5.03 -9.61 -7.93
C GLU A 191 5.62 -8.48 -7.10
N VAL A 192 6.69 -8.79 -6.36
CA VAL A 192 7.47 -7.82 -5.61
C VAL A 192 8.91 -7.93 -6.10
N THR A 193 9.46 -6.83 -6.63
CA THR A 193 10.83 -6.79 -7.14
C THR A 193 11.66 -5.75 -6.39
N GLU A 194 12.98 -5.90 -6.37
CA GLU A 194 13.84 -4.90 -5.75
C GLU A 194 14.02 -3.66 -6.64
N THR A 195 14.12 -3.91 -7.95
CA THR A 195 14.38 -2.91 -8.97
C THR A 195 13.22 -2.80 -9.96
N ARG A 196 13.05 -1.60 -10.52
CA ARG A 196 12.09 -1.35 -11.60
C ARG A 196 12.44 -2.22 -12.81
N PRO A 197 11.48 -2.94 -13.40
CA PRO A 197 11.73 -3.67 -14.63
C PRO A 197 12.28 -2.74 -15.73
N ILE A 198 13.33 -3.16 -16.42
CA ILE A 198 14.09 -2.32 -17.38
C ILE A 198 13.19 -1.81 -18.53
N HIS A 199 12.17 -2.59 -18.90
CA HIS A 199 11.26 -2.27 -20.01
C HIS A 199 10.10 -1.35 -19.62
N TRP A 200 9.98 -0.97 -18.34
CA TRP A 200 8.94 -0.03 -17.94
C TRP A 200 9.27 1.40 -18.41
N PRO A 201 8.25 2.21 -18.74
CA PRO A 201 8.47 3.61 -19.11
C PRO A 201 9.23 4.35 -17.99
N PRO A 202 9.90 5.47 -18.29
CA PRO A 202 10.47 6.32 -17.25
C PRO A 202 9.44 6.64 -16.19
N PHE A 203 9.87 6.67 -14.93
CA PHE A 203 8.99 7.14 -13.87
C PHE A 203 8.91 8.66 -13.95
N HIS A 204 7.69 9.17 -14.00
CA HIS A 204 7.41 10.57 -13.77
C HIS A 204 6.88 10.65 -12.34
N GLU A 205 7.64 11.27 -11.44
CA GLU A 205 7.08 11.69 -10.15
C GLU A 205 5.86 12.55 -10.47
N SER A 206 4.68 12.11 -10.07
CA SER A 206 3.51 12.99 -10.04
C SER A 206 3.91 14.17 -9.17
N GLY A 207 4.03 15.35 -9.79
CA GLY A 207 4.43 16.57 -9.11
C GLY A 207 3.60 16.81 -7.85
N GLU A 208 4.18 17.59 -6.96
CA GLU A 208 3.56 18.08 -5.72
C GLU A 208 2.06 18.36 -5.94
N THR A 209 1.25 17.81 -5.05
CA THR A 209 -0.20 17.77 -5.11
C THR A 209 -0.81 19.17 -5.16
N GLU A 210 -1.07 19.68 -6.37
CA GLU A 210 -2.09 20.69 -6.63
C GLU A 210 -2.79 20.37 -7.94
N GLU A 211 -3.73 19.43 -7.90
CA GLU A 211 -4.98 19.53 -8.66
C GLU A 211 -5.97 18.52 -8.06
N SER A 212 -7.11 19.06 -7.64
CA SER A 212 -8.26 18.35 -7.09
C SER A 212 -8.61 17.13 -7.94
N PHE A 213 -8.78 15.98 -7.28
CA PHE A 213 -9.33 14.78 -7.87
C PHE A 213 -10.82 15.00 -8.13
N GLU A 214 -11.18 15.67 -9.24
CA GLU A 214 -12.56 15.72 -9.70
C GLU A 214 -12.92 14.35 -10.27
N ILE A 215 -13.73 13.60 -9.50
CA ILE A 215 -14.40 12.40 -9.99
C ILE A 215 -15.45 12.88 -10.99
N THR A 216 -15.18 12.76 -12.28
CA THR A 216 -16.23 12.90 -13.29
C THR A 216 -17.12 11.66 -13.21
N GLU A 217 -18.38 11.87 -12.84
CA GLU A 217 -19.43 10.85 -12.94
C GLU A 217 -19.45 10.30 -14.37
N PHE A 218 -19.13 9.02 -14.52
CA PHE A 218 -19.32 8.29 -15.77
C PHE A 218 -20.82 8.00 -15.88
N ASP A 219 -21.51 8.82 -16.66
CA ASP A 219 -22.94 8.73 -16.92
C ASP A 219 -23.23 7.41 -17.66
N TYR A 220 -23.78 6.41 -16.96
CA TYR A 220 -24.31 5.21 -17.58
C TYR A 220 -25.69 5.55 -18.16
N PRO A 221 -25.91 5.39 -19.48
CA PRO A 221 -27.24 5.56 -20.06
C PRO A 221 -28.20 4.59 -19.39
N ARG A 222 -29.29 5.10 -18.80
CA ARG A 222 -30.42 4.27 -18.39
C ARG A 222 -31.08 3.73 -19.66
N GLU A 223 -31.05 2.43 -19.85
CA GLU A 223 -31.95 1.78 -20.78
C GLU A 223 -33.35 1.87 -20.15
N ASP A 224 -34.20 2.73 -20.72
CA ASP A 224 -35.61 2.83 -20.34
C ASP A 224 -36.29 1.50 -20.69
N GLU A 225 -36.65 0.70 -19.68
CA GLU A 225 -37.53 -0.44 -19.86
C GLU A 225 -38.94 0.08 -20.21
N ASP A 226 -39.41 -0.31 -21.39
CA ASP A 226 -40.75 -0.02 -21.90
C ASP A 226 -41.83 -0.46 -20.89
N SER A 227 -42.65 0.51 -20.48
CA SER A 227 -43.85 0.31 -19.66
C SER A 227 -44.91 -0.44 -20.47
N ASP A 228 -45.04 -1.74 -20.25
CA ASP A 228 -46.22 -2.51 -20.67
C ASP A 228 -47.48 -1.95 -19.99
N GLY A 229 -48.39 -1.41 -20.81
CA GLY A 229 -49.68 -0.93 -20.38
C GLY A 229 -50.59 -2.07 -19.92
N PHE A 230 -51.14 -1.93 -18.71
CA PHE A 230 -52.25 -2.77 -18.25
C PHE A 230 -53.56 -1.96 -18.34
N GLU A 231 -54.43 -2.39 -19.24
CA GLU A 231 -55.79 -1.89 -19.44
C GLU A 231 -56.68 -2.30 -18.25
N HIS A 232 -57.39 -1.34 -17.67
CA HIS A 232 -58.42 -1.60 -16.67
C HIS A 232 -59.72 -2.07 -17.34
N VAL A 233 -60.30 -3.17 -16.84
CA VAL A 233 -61.74 -3.48 -16.92
C VAL A 233 -62.36 -3.16 -15.57
#